data_AF-A0A9E0V9P8-F1
#
_entry.id   AF-A0A9E0V9P8-F1
#
_cell.length_a   1.000
_cell.length_b   1.000
_cell.length_c   1.000
_cell.angle_alpha   90.00
_cell.angle_beta   90.00
_cell.angle_gamma   90.00
#
_symmetry.space_group_name_H-M   'P 1'
#
loop_
_entity.id
_entity.type
_entity.pdbx_description
1 polymer ?
#
loop_
_entity_poly.entity_id
_entity_poly.type
_entity_poly.pdbx_seq_one_letter_code
_entity_poly.pdbx_strand_id
1 'polypeptide(L)'
;MRNLSELLLLHNDLDELFFAHQTALLHFEFDRALAILEDYERELWTHIRDEEDILMPVYKERASQPRGAGFQLFLDDHHRMSEFVKLLKPEIEKLAADPAPEKQLIWLLDRESFFKKLCGHHDKRETDIFYPEMDRITTDEEKLALLDRVKWTPAAG
;
A
#
# COMPACT_ATOMS: atom_id res chain seq x y z
N MET A 1 -12.46 18.38 12.66
CA MET A 1 -12.21 17.23 13.54
C MET A 1 -11.45 16.24 12.68
N ARG A 2 -10.25 15.80 13.10
CA ARG A 2 -9.44 14.89 12.27
C ARG A 2 -10.07 13.50 12.32
N ASN A 3 -10.22 12.86 11.16
CA ASN A 3 -10.74 11.50 11.05
C ASN A 3 -9.62 10.52 10.73
N LEU A 4 -9.73 9.27 11.17
CA LEU A 4 -8.74 8.24 10.83
C LEU A 4 -8.72 7.96 9.32
N SER A 5 -9.85 8.17 8.64
CA SER A 5 -9.97 8.10 7.18
C SER A 5 -9.10 9.09 6.41
N GLU A 6 -8.49 10.09 7.06
CA GLU A 6 -7.47 10.94 6.42
C GLU A 6 -6.22 10.15 6.01
N LEU A 7 -5.97 9.00 6.65
CA LEU A 7 -4.85 8.11 6.31
C LEU A 7 -5.03 7.45 4.93
N LEU A 8 -6.26 7.40 4.40
CA LEU A 8 -6.51 6.93 3.03
C LEU A 8 -5.87 7.82 1.96
N LEU A 9 -5.51 9.07 2.29
CA LEU A 9 -4.81 9.95 1.34
C LEU A 9 -3.45 9.39 0.92
N LEU A 10 -2.78 8.62 1.80
CA LEU A 10 -1.54 7.92 1.49
C LEU A 10 -1.68 6.97 0.29
N HIS A 11 -2.88 6.42 0.05
CA HIS A 11 -3.08 5.53 -1.09
C HIS A 11 -2.90 6.25 -2.42
N ASN A 12 -3.25 7.54 -2.48
CA ASN A 12 -3.00 8.35 -3.68
C ASN A 12 -1.48 8.54 -3.88
N ASP A 13 -0.74 8.84 -2.81
CA ASP A 13 0.73 8.99 -2.87
C ASP A 13 1.40 7.69 -3.35
N LEU A 14 0.92 6.54 -2.85
CA LEU A 14 1.37 5.22 -3.29
C LEU A 14 1.03 4.95 -4.76
N ASP A 15 -0.18 5.25 -5.19
CA ASP A 15 -0.61 5.10 -6.59
C ASP A 15 0.23 5.97 -7.54
N GLU A 16 0.54 7.21 -7.14
CA GLU A 16 1.40 8.11 -7.90
C GLU A 16 2.84 7.59 -8.02
N LEU A 17 3.42 7.11 -6.91
CA LEU A 17 4.74 6.46 -6.92
C LEU A 17 4.75 5.23 -7.83
N PHE A 18 3.74 4.37 -7.71
CA PHE A 18 3.67 3.17 -8.55
C PHE A 18 3.48 3.53 -10.02
N PHE A 19 2.67 4.53 -10.34
CA PHE A 19 2.51 5.02 -11.71
C PHE A 19 3.82 5.60 -12.28
N ALA A 20 4.55 6.37 -11.48
CA ALA A 20 5.85 6.90 -11.87
C ALA A 20 6.87 5.78 -12.14
N HIS A 21 6.85 4.72 -11.32
CA HIS A 21 7.61 3.50 -11.53
C HIS A 21 7.27 2.84 -12.87
N GLN A 22 5.99 2.58 -13.16
CA GLN A 22 5.55 1.99 -14.43
C GLN A 22 5.91 2.86 -15.64
N THR A 23 5.86 4.18 -15.48
CA THR A 23 6.26 5.13 -16.53
C THR A 23 7.75 5.04 -16.83
N ALA A 24 8.60 4.92 -15.82
CA ALA A 24 10.03 4.71 -16.00
C ALA A 24 10.33 3.36 -16.69
N LEU A 25 9.59 2.30 -16.34
CA LEU A 25 9.70 1.01 -17.04
C LEU A 25 9.38 1.11 -18.54
N LEU A 26 8.31 1.84 -18.90
CA LEU A 26 7.92 2.03 -20.31
C LEU A 26 8.96 2.80 -21.13
N HIS A 27 9.78 3.63 -20.48
CA HIS A 27 10.88 4.35 -21.11
C HIS A 27 12.22 3.59 -21.04
N PHE A 28 12.23 2.34 -20.57
CA PHE A 28 13.44 1.54 -20.35
C PHE A 28 14.43 2.19 -19.38
N GLU A 29 13.94 3.06 -18.48
CA GLU A 29 14.72 3.73 -17.43
C GLU A 29 14.79 2.84 -16.19
N PHE A 30 15.37 1.64 -16.31
CA PHE A 30 15.25 0.58 -15.30
C PHE A 30 15.84 0.95 -13.92
N ASP A 31 16.98 1.63 -13.88
CA ASP A 31 17.58 2.10 -12.62
C ASP A 31 16.67 3.09 -11.90
N ARG A 32 16.04 4.00 -12.66
CA ARG A 32 15.07 4.96 -12.13
C ARG A 32 13.79 4.25 -11.67
N ALA A 33 13.29 3.31 -12.46
CA ALA A 33 12.13 2.51 -12.09
C ALA A 33 12.38 1.77 -10.76
N LEU A 34 13.55 1.15 -10.61
CA LEU A 34 13.93 0.47 -9.38
C LEU A 34 13.97 1.43 -8.19
N ALA A 35 14.62 2.59 -8.32
CA ALA A 35 14.68 3.59 -7.25
C ALA A 35 13.28 4.05 -6.81
N ILE A 36 12.37 4.32 -7.75
CA ILE A 36 10.99 4.70 -7.42
C ILE A 36 10.24 3.54 -6.75
N LEU A 37 10.47 2.29 -7.15
CA LEU A 37 9.87 1.13 -6.49
C LEU A 37 10.40 0.95 -5.06
N GLU A 38 11.65 1.32 -4.79
CA GLU A 38 12.21 1.33 -3.43
C GLU A 38 11.57 2.42 -2.56
N ASP A 39 11.31 3.60 -3.14
CA ASP A 39 10.53 4.64 -2.46
C ASP A 39 9.11 4.15 -2.16
N TYR A 40 8.42 3.59 -3.16
CA TYR A 40 7.10 2.96 -3.00
C TYR A 40 7.10 1.90 -1.90
N GLU A 41 8.10 1.01 -1.89
CA GLU A 41 8.23 -0.02 -0.86
C GLU A 41 8.29 0.61 0.53
N ARG A 42 9.15 1.62 0.76
CA ARG A 42 9.26 2.23 2.10
C ARG A 42 7.95 2.85 2.56
N GLU A 43 7.23 3.53 1.66
CA GLU A 43 5.95 4.15 2.00
C GLU A 43 4.89 3.08 2.29
N LEU A 44 4.84 2.00 1.50
CA LEU A 44 3.96 0.85 1.75
C LEU A 44 4.26 0.19 3.11
N TRP A 45 5.53 0.02 3.46
CA TRP A 45 5.91 -0.51 4.78
C TRP A 45 5.52 0.42 5.93
N THR A 46 5.54 1.74 5.70
CA THR A 46 5.12 2.71 6.71
C THR A 46 3.61 2.64 6.92
N HIS A 47 2.83 2.63 5.83
CA HIS A 47 1.40 2.36 5.84
C HIS A 47 1.06 1.09 6.62
N ILE A 48 1.63 -0.05 6.22
CA ILE A 48 1.35 -1.36 6.84
C ILE A 48 1.66 -1.34 8.33
N ARG A 49 2.79 -0.74 8.75
CA ARG A 49 3.14 -0.66 10.18
C ARG A 49 2.20 0.25 10.96
N ASP A 50 1.85 1.40 10.40
CA ASP A 50 0.91 2.31 11.04
C ASP A 50 -0.44 1.61 11.27
N GLU A 51 -0.90 0.82 10.32
CA GLU A 51 -2.10 0.03 10.52
C GLU A 51 -1.90 -1.12 11.51
N GLU A 52 -0.96 -2.03 11.25
CA GLU A 52 -0.80 -3.27 12.01
C GLU A 52 -0.39 -3.05 13.47
N ASP A 53 0.48 -2.07 13.73
CA ASP A 53 1.02 -1.82 15.07
C ASP A 53 0.15 -0.87 15.91
N ILE A 54 -0.68 -0.03 15.26
CA ILE A 54 -1.40 1.05 15.93
C ILE A 54 -2.92 0.87 15.83
N LEU A 55 -3.46 0.73 14.61
CA LEU A 55 -4.91 0.76 14.37
C LEU A 55 -5.55 -0.62 14.52
N MET A 56 -4.97 -1.63 13.89
CA MET A 56 -5.51 -2.98 13.86
C MET A 56 -5.63 -3.65 15.23
N PRO A 57 -4.79 -3.39 16.25
CA PRO A 57 -5.02 -3.91 17.60
C PRO A 57 -6.38 -3.47 18.16
N VAL A 58 -6.76 -2.21 17.94
CA VAL A 58 -8.06 -1.66 18.37
C VAL A 58 -9.19 -2.28 17.55
N TYR A 59 -9.01 -2.38 16.22
CA TYR A 59 -9.98 -3.04 15.34
C TYR A 59 -10.21 -4.50 15.76
N LYS A 60 -9.14 -5.23 16.05
CA LYS A 60 -9.20 -6.65 16.45
C LYS A 60 -10.01 -6.85 17.73
N GLU A 61 -9.81 -5.96 18.71
CA GLU A 61 -10.45 -6.05 20.02
C GLU A 61 -11.92 -5.61 19.98
N ARG A 62 -12.25 -4.56 19.21
CA ARG A 62 -13.52 -3.83 19.38
C ARG A 62 -14.46 -3.91 18.18
N ALA A 63 -13.98 -4.21 16.97
CA ALA A 63 -14.81 -4.21 15.77
C ALA A 63 -15.69 -5.47 15.64
N SER A 64 -16.79 -5.34 14.91
CA SER A 64 -17.72 -6.45 14.64
C SER A 64 -17.19 -7.51 13.64
N GLN A 65 -16.07 -7.25 12.95
CA GLN A 65 -15.38 -8.14 11.99
C GLN A 65 -16.32 -8.88 11.02
N PRO A 66 -17.04 -8.17 10.13
CA PRO A 66 -17.95 -8.79 9.19
C PRO A 66 -17.20 -9.70 8.18
N ARG A 67 -17.94 -10.64 7.58
CA ARG A 67 -17.40 -11.55 6.56
C ARG A 67 -16.81 -10.73 5.40
N GLY A 68 -15.53 -10.98 5.08
CA GLY A 68 -14.82 -10.24 4.03
C GLY A 68 -14.07 -8.99 4.53
N ALA A 69 -14.06 -8.72 5.83
CA ALA A 69 -13.24 -7.70 6.48
C ALA A 69 -12.79 -8.16 7.88
N GLY A 70 -12.49 -9.45 8.01
CA GLY A 70 -11.90 -9.99 9.23
C GLY A 70 -10.45 -9.52 9.36
N PHE A 71 -9.99 -9.32 10.60
CA PHE A 71 -8.63 -8.87 10.91
C PHE A 71 -7.55 -9.64 10.12
N GLN A 72 -7.66 -10.97 10.04
CA GLN A 72 -6.67 -11.79 9.33
C GLN A 72 -6.61 -11.51 7.83
N LEU A 73 -7.71 -11.08 7.21
CA LEU A 73 -7.72 -10.80 5.77
C LEU A 73 -6.85 -9.60 5.43
N PHE A 74 -6.86 -8.55 6.25
CA PHE A 74 -6.01 -7.39 6.04
C PHE A 74 -4.52 -7.75 6.19
N LEU A 75 -4.16 -8.53 7.23
CA LEU A 75 -2.80 -9.04 7.38
C LEU A 75 -2.35 -9.89 6.19
N ASP A 76 -3.23 -10.76 5.68
CA ASP A 76 -2.92 -11.60 4.52
C ASP A 76 -2.72 -10.74 3.25
N ASP A 77 -3.48 -9.66 3.10
CA ASP A 77 -3.32 -8.70 2.00
C ASP A 77 -1.98 -7.95 2.12
N HIS A 78 -1.67 -7.37 3.28
CA HIS A 78 -0.40 -6.69 3.56
C HIS A 78 0.81 -7.58 3.30
N HIS A 79 0.76 -8.82 3.77
CA HIS A 79 1.80 -9.80 3.51
C HIS A 79 1.96 -10.06 2.01
N ARG A 80 0.86 -10.27 1.27
CA ARG A 80 0.92 -10.48 -0.18
C ARG A 80 1.44 -9.25 -0.92
N MET A 81 1.03 -8.05 -0.51
CA MET A 81 1.50 -6.80 -1.12
C MET A 81 3.01 -6.65 -0.94
N SER A 82 3.51 -6.85 0.29
CA SER A 82 4.93 -6.81 0.61
C SER A 82 5.75 -7.84 -0.17
N GLU A 83 5.28 -9.08 -0.24
CA GLU A 83 5.96 -10.13 -1.02
C GLU A 83 5.95 -9.83 -2.52
N PHE A 84 4.88 -9.23 -3.05
CA PHE A 84 4.81 -8.86 -4.45
C PHE A 84 5.88 -7.83 -4.82
N VAL A 85 6.02 -6.77 -4.02
CA VAL A 85 7.01 -5.71 -4.25
C VAL A 85 8.44 -6.27 -4.19
N LYS A 86 8.74 -7.13 -3.22
CA LYS A 86 10.05 -7.81 -3.13
C LYS A 86 10.37 -8.62 -4.38
N LEU A 87 9.37 -9.25 -5.00
CA LEU A 87 9.55 -10.05 -6.21
C LEU A 87 9.75 -9.20 -7.47
N LEU A 88 9.29 -7.94 -7.50
CA LEU A 88 9.44 -7.07 -8.67
C LEU A 88 10.89 -6.61 -8.85
N LYS A 89 11.58 -6.26 -7.76
CA LYS A 89 12.96 -5.74 -7.80
C LYS A 89 13.94 -6.59 -8.61
N PRO A 90 14.11 -7.90 -8.34
CA PRO A 90 15.04 -8.73 -9.11
C PRO A 90 14.60 -8.92 -10.56
N GLU A 91 13.31 -8.77 -10.89
CA GLU A 91 12.86 -8.82 -12.29
C GLU A 91 13.27 -7.55 -13.05
N ILE A 92 13.23 -6.38 -12.39
CA ILE A 92 13.69 -5.11 -12.98
C ILE A 92 15.20 -5.13 -13.21
N GLU A 93 15.98 -5.67 -12.27
CA GLU A 93 17.43 -5.86 -12.43
C GLU A 93 17.76 -6.75 -13.64
N LYS A 94 16.97 -7.82 -13.86
CA LYS A 94 17.12 -8.68 -15.04
C LYS A 94 16.81 -7.92 -16.33
N LEU A 95 15.77 -7.06 -16.33
CA LEU A 95 15.45 -6.21 -17.50
C LEU A 95 16.61 -5.28 -17.84
N ALA A 96 17.24 -4.67 -16.84
CA ALA A 96 18.39 -3.78 -17.04
C ALA A 96 19.60 -4.49 -17.69
N ALA A 97 19.77 -5.79 -17.44
CA ALA A 97 20.85 -6.59 -17.99
C ALA A 97 20.53 -7.24 -19.35
N ASP A 98 19.28 -7.22 -19.80
CA ASP A 98 18.83 -7.85 -21.04
C ASP A 98 18.96 -6.88 -22.23
N PRO A 99 19.73 -7.23 -23.29
CA PRO A 99 19.85 -6.38 -24.48
C PRO A 99 18.55 -6.31 -25.33
N ALA A 100 17.55 -7.16 -25.07
CA ALA A 100 16.24 -7.14 -25.73
C ALA A 100 15.10 -7.37 -24.70
N PRO A 101 14.85 -6.41 -23.80
CA PRO A 101 14.03 -6.61 -22.61
C PRO A 101 12.52 -6.56 -22.87
N GLU A 102 12.06 -6.27 -24.09
CA GLU A 102 10.66 -5.90 -24.37
C GLU A 102 9.66 -6.99 -23.97
N LYS A 103 9.99 -8.26 -24.25
CA LYS A 103 9.12 -9.39 -23.91
C LYS A 103 8.99 -9.57 -22.39
N GLN A 104 10.10 -9.44 -21.67
CA GLN A 104 10.11 -9.56 -20.22
C GLN A 104 9.44 -8.34 -19.57
N LEU A 105 9.60 -7.14 -20.15
CA LEU A 105 8.94 -5.92 -19.70
C LEU A 105 7.41 -6.05 -19.80
N ILE A 106 6.89 -6.53 -20.94
CA ILE A 106 5.45 -6.77 -21.10
C ILE A 106 4.96 -7.76 -20.03
N TRP A 107 5.68 -8.86 -19.82
CA TRP A 107 5.33 -9.84 -18.79
C TRP A 107 5.36 -9.25 -17.37
N LEU A 108 6.32 -8.37 -17.07
CA LEU A 108 6.40 -7.67 -15.78
C LEU A 108 5.19 -6.75 -15.57
N LEU A 109 4.86 -5.92 -16.56
CA LEU A 109 3.70 -5.02 -16.51
C LEU A 109 2.37 -5.78 -16.34
N ASP A 110 2.23 -6.94 -16.99
CA ASP A 110 1.09 -7.84 -16.80
C ASP A 110 1.00 -8.33 -15.36
N ARG A 111 2.14 -8.67 -14.73
CA ARG A 111 2.19 -9.04 -13.31
C ARG A 111 1.77 -7.88 -12.41
N GLU A 112 2.31 -6.70 -12.64
CA GLU A 112 1.95 -5.49 -11.88
C GLU A 112 0.46 -5.17 -11.98
N SER A 113 -0.22 -5.55 -13.06
CA SER A 113 -1.69 -5.43 -13.14
C SER A 113 -2.42 -6.27 -12.09
N PHE A 114 -1.89 -7.43 -11.69
CA PHE A 114 -2.45 -8.25 -10.61
C PHE A 114 -2.20 -7.60 -9.25
N PHE A 115 -1.02 -7.00 -9.06
CA PHE A 115 -0.71 -6.24 -7.85
C PHE A 115 -1.65 -5.05 -7.68
N LYS A 116 -1.89 -4.26 -8.74
CA LYS A 116 -2.87 -3.17 -8.68
C LYS A 116 -4.28 -3.64 -8.33
N LYS A 117 -4.69 -4.82 -8.80
CA LYS A 117 -5.99 -5.41 -8.40
C LYS A 117 -6.01 -5.81 -6.92
N LEU A 118 -4.91 -6.33 -6.39
CA LEU A 118 -4.78 -6.61 -4.95
C LEU A 118 -4.92 -5.31 -4.15
N CYS A 119 -4.16 -4.27 -4.51
CA CYS A 119 -4.22 -2.96 -3.86
C CYS A 119 -5.64 -2.36 -3.92
N GLY A 120 -6.28 -2.34 -5.09
CA GLY A 120 -7.63 -1.78 -5.22
C GLY A 120 -8.70 -2.57 -4.44
N HIS A 121 -8.55 -3.88 -4.28
CA HIS A 121 -9.44 -4.65 -3.41
C HIS A 121 -9.21 -4.35 -1.92
N HIS A 122 -7.96 -4.15 -1.53
CA HIS A 122 -7.56 -3.84 -0.17
C HIS A 122 -8.01 -2.43 0.22
N ASP A 123 -7.70 -1.42 -0.59
CA ASP A 123 -8.17 -0.04 -0.45
C ASP A 123 -9.71 0.05 -0.35
N LYS A 124 -10.42 -0.70 -1.19
CA LYS A 124 -11.88 -0.76 -1.11
C LYS A 124 -12.38 -1.29 0.24
N ARG A 125 -11.75 -2.33 0.80
CA ARG A 125 -12.12 -2.86 2.13
C ARG A 125 -11.86 -1.82 3.21
N GLU A 126 -10.78 -1.07 3.08
CA GLU A 126 -10.43 -0.06 4.07
C GLU A 126 -11.37 1.13 4.06
N THR A 127 -11.61 1.67 2.86
CA THR A 127 -12.52 2.78 2.62
C THR A 127 -13.95 2.45 3.04
N ASP A 128 -14.45 1.27 2.68
CA ASP A 128 -15.86 0.92 2.92
C ASP A 128 -16.11 0.35 4.32
N ILE A 129 -15.08 -0.19 5.00
CA ILE A 129 -15.27 -0.98 6.23
C ILE A 129 -14.28 -0.60 7.32
N PHE A 130 -12.96 -0.75 7.11
CA PHE A 130 -11.98 -0.62 8.20
C PHE A 130 -12.00 0.78 8.83
N TYR A 131 -11.78 1.83 8.05
CA TYR A 131 -11.72 3.20 8.54
C TYR A 131 -13.06 3.70 9.09
N PRO A 132 -14.22 3.47 8.43
CA PRO A 132 -15.51 3.80 9.01
C PRO A 132 -15.79 3.11 10.35
N GLU A 133 -15.44 1.83 10.47
CA GLU A 133 -15.63 1.09 11.73
C GLU A 133 -14.68 1.59 12.82
N MET A 134 -13.42 1.89 12.47
CA MET A 134 -12.45 2.53 13.37
C MET A 134 -12.97 3.88 13.87
N ASP A 135 -13.51 4.72 12.97
CA ASP A 135 -14.09 6.01 13.33
C ASP A 135 -15.34 5.87 14.23
N ARG A 136 -16.05 4.74 14.16
CA ARG A 136 -17.23 4.44 14.99
C ARG A 136 -16.87 3.90 16.38
N ILE A 137 -15.82 3.08 16.49
CA ILE A 137 -15.43 2.39 17.74
C ILE A 137 -14.41 3.17 18.58
N THR A 138 -13.96 4.33 18.11
CA THR A 138 -13.03 5.22 18.80
C THR A 138 -13.68 6.55 19.14
N THR A 139 -13.34 7.10 20.30
CA THR A 139 -13.69 8.47 20.69
C THR A 139 -12.78 9.50 20.00
N ASP A 140 -13.17 10.77 19.98
CA ASP A 140 -12.35 11.84 19.38
C ASP A 140 -10.96 11.95 20.03
N GLU A 141 -10.85 11.73 21.35
CA GLU A 141 -9.58 11.73 22.08
C GLU A 141 -8.70 10.55 21.64
N GLU A 142 -9.28 9.35 21.50
CA GLU A 142 -8.56 8.18 20.99
C GLU A 142 -8.11 8.36 19.55
N LYS A 143 -8.93 8.96 18.68
CA LYS A 143 -8.55 9.26 17.28
C LYS A 143 -7.33 10.17 17.22
N LEU A 144 -7.31 11.24 18.01
CA LEU A 144 -6.17 12.14 18.08
C LEU A 144 -4.92 11.40 18.59
N ALA A 145 -5.06 10.60 19.65
CA ALA A 145 -3.94 9.83 20.20
C ALA A 145 -3.40 8.76 19.22
N LEU A 146 -4.27 8.15 18.40
CA LEU A 146 -3.86 7.21 17.35
C LEU A 146 -3.15 7.95 16.21
N LEU A 147 -3.71 9.08 15.76
CA LEU A 147 -3.12 9.90 14.71
C LEU A 147 -1.75 10.48 15.10
N ASP A 148 -1.53 10.80 16.37
CA ASP A 148 -0.22 11.28 16.85
C ASP A 148 0.86 10.18 16.86
N ARG A 149 0.47 8.90 16.76
CA ARG A 149 1.39 7.76 16.75
C ARG A 149 1.73 7.27 15.35
N VAL A 150 0.87 7.52 14.36
CA VAL A 150 1.17 7.15 12.97
C VAL A 150 2.36 7.95 12.46
N LYS A 151 3.16 7.33 11.60
CA LYS A 151 4.37 7.95 11.05
C LYS A 151 4.13 8.60 9.70
N TRP A 152 3.09 8.18 8.97
CA TRP A 152 2.75 8.83 7.72
C TRP A 152 2.46 10.31 7.93
N THR A 153 3.05 11.12 7.05
CA THR A 153 2.74 12.54 6.93
C THR A 153 2.36 12.82 5.49
N PRO A 154 1.24 13.52 5.22
CA PRO A 154 0.89 13.89 3.87
C PRO A 154 2.02 14.69 3.23
N ALA A 155 2.29 14.43 1.94
CA ALA A 155 3.17 15.28 1.17
C ALA A 155 2.67 16.73 1.27
N ALA A 156 3.59 17.68 1.51
CA ALA A 156 3.23 19.09 1.49
C ALA A 156 2.80 19.45 0.06
N GLY A 157 1.50 19.61 -0.15
CA GLY A 157 0.91 20.06 -1.41
C GLY A 157 1.33 21.46 -1.81
#